data_AF-A0A9X1P7T2-F1
#
_entry.id   AF-A0A9X1P7T2-F1
#
_cell.length_a   1.000
_cell.length_b   1.000
_cell.length_c   1.000
_cell.angle_alpha   90.00
_cell.angle_beta   90.00
_cell.angle_gamma   90.00
#
_symmetry.space_group_name_H-M   'P 1'
#
loop_
_entity.id
_entity.type
_entity.pdbx_description
1 polymer ?
#
loop_
_entity_poly.entity_id
_entity_poly.type
_entity_poly.pdbx_seq_one_letter_code
_entity_poly.pdbx_strand_id
1 'polypeptide(L)'
;MAKLALLFVLIVLLSPGISKNIIDQDFFALEYLDDYPVKIDGGCSFFTYNTTSLEEGRFVFIISAAKTAFFKKDGRFFILHHLSREGKQNGYIDHFAGSDSNYHIILDVNKIRRISKWRTNYAGVLKISQRNKVKTIKVNGINEEFELNR
;
A
#
# COMPACT_ATOMS: atom_id res chain seq x y z
N MET A 1 -23.73 -68.83 33.27
CA MET A 1 -24.74 -67.82 33.67
C MET A 1 -24.37 -66.50 33.04
N ALA A 2 -25.22 -65.99 32.15
CA ALA A 2 -25.12 -64.66 31.56
C ALA A 2 -25.77 -63.62 32.48
N LYS A 3 -25.17 -62.41 32.55
CA LYS A 3 -25.63 -61.12 33.10
C LYS A 3 -24.33 -60.32 33.37
N LEU A 4 -24.19 -59.01 33.20
CA LEU A 4 -24.93 -57.92 32.60
C LEU A 4 -23.95 -56.71 32.71
N ALA A 5 -24.08 -55.75 31.79
CA ALA A 5 -23.39 -54.47 31.66
C ALA A 5 -22.83 -53.78 32.94
N LEU A 6 -21.70 -53.08 32.79
CA LEU A 6 -21.71 -51.64 33.04
C LEU A 6 -20.67 -50.90 32.19
N LEU A 7 -21.20 -49.98 31.39
CA LEU A 7 -20.56 -48.99 30.56
C LEU A 7 -20.00 -47.88 31.48
N PHE A 8 -18.70 -47.60 31.42
CA PHE A 8 -18.18 -46.31 31.86
C PHE A 8 -17.46 -45.66 30.68
N VAL A 9 -18.22 -44.83 29.97
CA VAL A 9 -17.72 -43.88 28.98
C VAL A 9 -16.93 -42.82 29.74
N LEU A 10 -15.60 -42.96 29.78
CA LEU A 10 -14.75 -41.86 30.18
C LEU A 10 -14.64 -40.92 28.98
N ILE A 11 -15.53 -39.91 28.96
CA ILE A 11 -15.43 -38.77 28.07
C ILE A 11 -14.15 -38.03 28.45
N VAL A 12 -13.05 -38.34 27.77
CA VAL A 12 -11.87 -37.48 27.78
C VAL A 12 -12.30 -36.20 27.08
N LEU A 13 -12.50 -35.19 27.91
CA LEU A 13 -12.75 -33.80 27.55
C LEU A 13 -11.84 -33.41 26.39
N LEU A 14 -12.47 -33.25 25.22
CA LEU A 14 -11.92 -32.46 24.13
C LEU A 14 -11.52 -31.12 24.74
N SER A 15 -10.21 -30.91 24.83
CA SER A 15 -9.68 -29.58 25.07
C SER A 15 -10.30 -28.71 23.99
N PRO A 16 -11.06 -27.65 24.33
CA PRO A 16 -11.47 -26.72 23.30
C PRO A 16 -10.16 -26.15 22.78
N GLY A 17 -9.81 -26.53 21.56
CA GLY A 17 -8.73 -25.90 20.84
C GLY A 17 -9.02 -24.41 20.92
N ILE A 18 -8.23 -23.71 21.73
CA ILE A 18 -8.17 -22.27 21.71
C ILE A 18 -7.66 -21.98 20.32
N SER A 19 -8.59 -21.84 19.39
CA SER A 19 -8.35 -21.20 18.12
C SER A 19 -7.96 -19.80 18.50
N LYS A 20 -6.64 -19.60 18.66
CA LYS A 20 -6.08 -18.28 18.55
C LYS A 20 -6.46 -17.86 17.14
N ASN A 21 -7.56 -17.12 17.04
CA ASN A 21 -7.75 -16.16 15.98
C ASN A 21 -6.55 -15.22 16.10
N ILE A 22 -5.43 -15.64 15.51
CA ILE A 22 -4.36 -14.73 15.14
C ILE A 22 -5.08 -13.80 14.19
N ILE A 23 -5.45 -12.64 14.72
CA ILE A 23 -5.87 -11.50 13.92
C ILE A 23 -4.78 -11.40 12.86
N ASP A 24 -5.14 -11.72 11.62
CA ASP A 24 -4.27 -11.61 10.47
C ASP A 24 -3.93 -10.12 10.36
N GLN A 25 -2.88 -9.71 11.08
CA GLN A 25 -2.34 -8.37 11.01
C GLN A 25 -2.00 -8.17 9.54
N ASP A 26 -2.78 -7.32 8.87
CA ASP A 26 -2.71 -7.10 7.43
C ASP A 26 -1.25 -6.88 7.04
N PHE A 27 -0.65 -7.91 6.42
CA PHE A 27 0.79 -8.02 6.22
C PHE A 27 1.40 -6.81 5.48
N PHE A 28 0.56 -6.04 4.78
CA PHE A 28 0.92 -4.84 4.03
C PHE A 28 0.07 -3.60 4.38
N ALA A 29 -0.38 -3.45 5.63
CA ALA A 29 -0.93 -2.16 6.06
C ALA A 29 0.16 -1.08 5.93
N LEU A 30 -0.01 -0.13 5.01
CA LEU A 30 0.83 1.05 4.94
C LEU A 30 0.43 2.04 6.02
N GLU A 31 1.42 2.67 6.63
CA GLU A 31 1.22 3.76 7.58
C GLU A 31 1.09 5.08 6.84
N TYR A 32 0.33 6.02 7.43
CA TYR A 32 0.41 7.40 6.99
C TYR A 32 1.79 7.97 7.32
N LEU A 33 2.31 8.78 6.41
CA LEU A 33 3.54 9.51 6.56
C LEU A 33 3.28 10.70 7.48
N ASP A 34 3.92 10.66 8.65
CA ASP A 34 3.95 11.72 9.66
C ASP A 34 5.16 12.67 9.47
N ASP A 35 6.16 12.22 8.73
CA ASP A 35 7.35 12.97 8.35
C ASP A 35 7.82 12.53 6.95
N TYR A 36 8.74 13.28 6.35
CA TYR A 36 9.28 13.03 5.01
C TYR A 36 10.79 12.77 5.08
N PRO A 37 11.27 11.55 4.73
CA PRO A 37 12.68 11.22 4.76
C PRO A 37 13.50 11.95 3.67
N VAL A 38 12.81 12.58 2.72
CA VAL A 38 13.39 13.32 1.60
C VAL A 38 12.69 14.67 1.53
N LYS A 39 13.43 15.72 1.19
CA LYS A 39 12.89 17.06 0.98
C LYS A 39 11.79 17.04 -0.10
N ILE A 40 10.63 17.58 0.24
CA ILE A 40 9.47 17.69 -0.64
C ILE A 40 9.46 19.09 -1.23
N ASP A 41 9.99 19.21 -2.44
CA ASP A 41 9.94 20.43 -3.25
C ASP A 41 8.78 20.35 -4.26
N GLY A 42 8.51 21.43 -5.00
CA GLY A 42 7.46 21.43 -6.02
C GLY A 42 7.65 20.30 -7.05
N GLY A 43 6.56 19.73 -7.56
CA GLY A 43 6.60 18.63 -8.52
C GLY A 43 6.41 17.23 -7.93
N CYS A 44 5.99 17.14 -6.66
CA CYS A 44 5.71 15.87 -6.01
C CYS A 44 4.32 15.33 -6.38
N SER A 45 4.19 14.00 -6.33
CA SER A 45 2.91 13.29 -6.40
C SER A 45 2.61 12.64 -5.06
N PHE A 46 1.40 12.87 -4.55
CA PHE A 46 0.97 12.42 -3.23
C PHE A 46 -0.22 11.48 -3.38
N PHE A 47 -0.18 10.33 -2.71
CA PHE A 47 -1.23 9.32 -2.77
C PHE A 47 -1.67 8.91 -1.37
N THR A 48 -2.98 8.79 -1.21
CA THR A 48 -3.66 8.36 0.01
C THR A 48 -4.59 7.19 -0.29
N TYR A 49 -5.07 6.51 0.76
CA TYR A 49 -6.10 5.47 0.59
C TYR A 49 -7.35 6.05 -0.07
N ASN A 50 -8.05 5.25 -0.89
CA ASN A 50 -9.26 5.73 -1.56
C ASN A 50 -10.41 6.08 -0.61
N THR A 51 -10.32 5.65 0.66
CA THR A 51 -11.26 5.98 1.75
C THR A 51 -10.92 7.27 2.48
N THR A 52 -9.78 7.90 2.17
CA THR A 52 -9.29 9.12 2.84
C THR A 52 -9.36 10.30 1.88
N SER A 53 -9.83 11.45 2.36
CA SER A 53 -9.89 12.64 1.54
C SER A 53 -8.49 13.19 1.27
N LEU A 54 -8.25 13.67 0.04
CA LEU A 54 -7.00 14.39 -0.28
C LEU A 54 -6.85 15.69 0.53
N GLU A 55 -7.96 16.25 1.02
CA GLU A 55 -7.97 17.48 1.83
C GLU A 55 -7.45 17.24 3.26
N GLU A 56 -7.47 15.98 3.74
CA GLU A 56 -6.91 15.63 5.04
C GLU A 56 -5.37 15.72 5.06
N GLY A 57 -4.71 15.79 3.90
CA GLY A 57 -3.26 15.93 3.81
C GLY A 57 -2.47 14.73 4.34
N ARG A 58 -3.12 13.58 4.54
CA ARG A 58 -2.46 12.35 5.00
C ARG A 58 -2.18 11.44 3.82
N PHE A 59 -0.92 11.05 3.63
CA PHE A 59 -0.47 10.28 2.49
C PHE A 59 0.24 9.00 2.93
N VAL A 60 0.14 7.96 2.11
CA VAL A 60 0.77 6.64 2.35
C VAL A 60 1.88 6.34 1.36
N PHE A 61 1.90 7.06 0.23
CA PHE A 61 2.89 6.91 -0.81
C PHE A 61 3.13 8.28 -1.46
N ILE A 62 4.40 8.70 -1.49
CA ILE A 62 4.80 9.97 -2.09
C ILE A 62 5.90 9.69 -3.11
N ILE A 63 5.81 10.37 -4.25
CA ILE A 63 6.85 10.42 -5.27
C ILE A 63 7.39 11.83 -5.29
N SER A 64 8.68 11.98 -5.00
CA SER A 64 9.39 13.26 -5.09
C SER A 64 9.55 13.72 -6.54
N ALA A 65 9.88 15.00 -6.73
CA ALA A 65 10.22 15.56 -8.04
C ALA A 65 11.42 14.85 -8.72
N ALA A 66 12.35 14.31 -7.92
CA ALA A 66 13.48 13.50 -8.40
C ALA A 66 13.09 12.05 -8.77
N LYS A 67 11.79 11.74 -8.77
CA LYS A 67 11.21 10.40 -9.01
C LYS A 67 11.62 9.35 -7.96
N THR A 68 12.18 9.75 -6.83
CA THR A 68 12.30 8.85 -5.67
C THR A 68 10.94 8.72 -5.01
N ALA A 69 10.47 7.48 -4.83
CA ALA A 69 9.23 7.21 -4.11
C ALA A 69 9.53 6.68 -2.71
N PHE A 70 8.63 6.91 -1.77
CA PHE A 70 8.76 6.36 -0.42
C PHE A 70 7.42 6.14 0.26
N PHE A 71 7.41 5.18 1.19
CA PHE A 71 6.29 4.85 2.06
C PHE A 71 6.80 4.44 3.44
N LYS A 72 5.89 4.34 4.42
CA LYS A 72 6.21 3.90 5.78
C LYS A 72 5.50 2.59 6.11
N LYS A 73 6.23 1.67 6.76
CA LYS A 73 5.72 0.39 7.26
C LYS A 73 6.55 -0.07 8.45
N ASP A 74 5.88 -0.60 9.47
CA ASP A 74 6.47 -1.06 10.73
C ASP A 74 7.35 0.04 11.38
N GLY A 75 6.89 1.29 11.32
CA GLY A 75 7.61 2.47 11.81
C GLY A 75 8.84 2.89 10.99
N ARG A 76 9.14 2.22 9.85
CA ARG A 76 10.33 2.49 9.03
C ARG A 76 9.94 3.05 7.67
N PHE A 77 10.74 3.99 7.17
CA PHE A 77 10.63 4.47 5.80
C PHE A 77 11.34 3.52 4.83
N PHE A 78 10.69 3.26 3.70
CA PHE A 78 11.23 2.52 2.58
C PHE A 78 11.36 3.46 1.40
N ILE A 79 12.57 3.57 0.88
CA ILE A 79 12.91 4.42 -0.26
C ILE A 79 13.04 3.54 -1.50
N LEU A 80 12.44 4.00 -2.59
CA LEU A 80 12.34 3.30 -3.85
C LEU A 80 12.83 4.17 -5.00
N HIS A 81 13.49 3.54 -5.95
CA HIS A 81 13.96 4.15 -7.17
C HIS A 81 12.95 3.91 -8.28
N HIS A 82 12.67 4.95 -9.06
CA HIS A 82 11.89 4.84 -10.28
C HIS A 82 12.64 4.00 -11.31
N LEU A 83 11.96 2.99 -11.83
CA LEU A 83 12.48 2.13 -12.88
C LEU A 83 12.00 2.60 -14.24
N SER A 84 10.69 2.79 -14.38
CA SER A 84 10.07 3.12 -15.66
C SER A 84 8.67 3.73 -15.45
N ARG A 85 8.22 4.44 -16.49
CA ARG A 85 6.84 4.91 -16.63
C ARG A 85 6.29 4.44 -17.97
N GLU A 86 5.12 3.83 -17.94
CA GLU A 86 4.32 3.51 -19.12
C GLU A 86 3.17 4.51 -19.22
N GLY A 87 3.11 5.24 -20.32
CA GLY A 87 1.98 6.14 -20.60
C GLY A 87 0.73 5.35 -21.00
N LYS A 88 -0.43 5.73 -20.47
CA LYS A 88 -1.74 5.23 -20.93
C LYS A 88 -2.54 6.37 -21.55
N GLN A 89 -3.57 6.04 -22.32
CA GLN A 89 -4.49 7.02 -22.91
C GLN A 89 -5.03 8.02 -21.88
N ASN A 90 -5.33 7.56 -20.65
CA ASN A 90 -5.83 8.41 -19.58
C ASN A 90 -5.08 8.22 -18.25
N GLY A 91 -3.74 8.27 -18.26
CA GLY A 91 -2.96 8.14 -17.03
C GLY A 91 -1.58 7.54 -17.28
N TYR A 92 -1.06 6.81 -16.30
CA TYR A 92 0.23 6.14 -16.42
C TYR A 92 0.34 4.96 -15.46
N ILE A 93 1.36 4.14 -15.69
CA ILE A 93 1.82 3.10 -14.78
C ILE A 93 3.27 3.42 -14.44
N ASP A 94 3.59 3.59 -13.16
CA ASP A 94 4.96 3.71 -12.69
C ASP A 94 5.42 2.43 -12.01
N HIS A 95 6.69 2.09 -12.25
CA HIS A 95 7.37 0.96 -11.63
C HIS A 95 8.50 1.48 -10.74
N PHE A 96 8.57 0.96 -9.51
CA PHE A 96 9.64 1.29 -8.57
C PHE A 96 10.21 0.04 -7.91
N ALA A 97 11.49 0.08 -7.56
CA ALA A 97 12.15 -0.94 -6.74
C ALA A 97 12.90 -0.35 -5.56
N GLY A 98 12.89 -1.04 -4.42
CA GLY A 98 13.69 -0.66 -3.27
C GLY A 98 15.16 -0.99 -3.47
N SER A 99 16.06 -0.09 -3.06
CA SER A 99 17.51 -0.34 -3.10
C SER A 99 17.93 -1.46 -2.14
N ASP A 100 17.43 -1.42 -0.91
CA ASP A 100 17.82 -2.35 0.16
C ASP A 100 16.73 -3.38 0.49
N SER A 101 15.63 -3.38 -0.26
CA SER A 101 14.44 -4.15 0.08
C SER A 101 13.87 -4.82 -1.14
N ASN A 102 13.42 -6.07 -0.99
CA ASN A 102 12.75 -6.85 -2.04
C ASN A 102 11.35 -6.30 -2.39
N TYR A 103 11.12 -5.00 -2.22
CA TYR A 103 9.89 -4.33 -2.59
C TYR A 103 9.92 -3.96 -4.07
N HIS A 104 8.87 -4.36 -4.77
CA HIS A 104 8.55 -3.85 -6.09
C HIS A 104 7.16 -3.21 -6.02
N ILE A 105 7.08 -1.95 -6.43
CA ILE A 105 5.84 -1.19 -6.43
C ILE A 105 5.42 -0.93 -7.86
N ILE A 106 4.13 -1.14 -8.14
CA ILE A 106 3.49 -0.69 -9.37
C ILE A 106 2.37 0.28 -8.98
N LEU A 107 2.48 1.52 -9.43
CA LEU A 107 1.42 2.52 -9.29
C LEU A 107 0.71 2.66 -10.64
N ASP A 108 -0.50 2.15 -10.73
CA ASP A 108 -1.34 2.22 -11.92
C ASP A 108 -2.48 3.20 -11.67
N VAL A 109 -2.44 4.36 -12.33
CA VAL A 109 -3.39 5.45 -12.10
C VAL A 109 -4.00 5.99 -13.37
N ASN A 110 -5.23 6.49 -13.23
CA ASN A 110 -5.94 7.22 -14.26
C ASN A 110 -6.15 8.68 -13.85
N LYS A 111 -6.10 9.61 -14.80
CA LYS A 111 -6.48 11.00 -14.56
C LYS A 111 -8.00 11.06 -14.36
N ILE A 112 -8.42 11.69 -13.26
CA ILE A 112 -9.84 11.88 -12.93
C ILE A 112 -10.29 13.27 -13.33
N ARG A 113 -9.53 14.28 -12.91
CA ARG A 113 -9.81 15.68 -13.26
C ARG A 113 -8.55 16.52 -13.15
N ARG A 114 -8.41 17.49 -14.05
CA ARG A 114 -7.45 18.58 -13.87
C ARG A 114 -8.07 19.63 -12.96
N ILE A 115 -7.40 19.97 -11.86
CA ILE A 115 -7.85 21.00 -10.91
C ILE A 115 -7.35 22.37 -11.36
N SER A 116 -6.09 22.45 -11.79
CA SER A 116 -5.47 23.69 -12.25
C SER A 116 -4.39 23.42 -13.31
N LYS A 117 -3.73 24.47 -13.80
CA LYS A 117 -2.59 24.31 -14.71
C LYS A 117 -1.55 23.33 -14.14
N TRP A 118 -1.35 23.38 -12.82
CA TRP A 118 -0.29 22.66 -12.12
C TRP A 118 -0.79 21.50 -11.27
N ARG A 119 -2.09 21.18 -11.24
CA ARG A 119 -2.64 20.15 -10.34
C ARG A 119 -3.60 19.22 -11.05
N THR A 120 -3.36 17.93 -10.94
CA THR A 120 -4.21 16.87 -11.51
C THR A 120 -4.53 15.83 -10.44
N ASN A 121 -5.81 15.46 -10.36
CA ASN A 121 -6.28 14.35 -9.54
C ASN A 121 -6.18 13.03 -10.29
N TYR A 122 -5.73 12.02 -9.56
CA TYR A 122 -5.56 10.66 -10.01
C TYR A 122 -6.35 9.71 -9.12
N ALA A 123 -6.79 8.59 -9.68
CA ALA A 123 -7.26 7.44 -8.90
C ALA A 123 -6.77 6.15 -9.56
N GLY A 124 -6.54 5.13 -8.75
CA GLY A 124 -6.00 3.89 -9.25
C GLY A 124 -5.62 2.94 -8.12
N VAL A 125 -4.55 2.19 -8.37
CA VAL A 125 -4.07 1.17 -7.45
C VAL A 125 -2.57 1.26 -7.23
N LEU A 126 -2.17 1.02 -5.99
CA LEU A 126 -0.80 0.79 -5.58
C LEU A 126 -0.64 -0.71 -5.32
N LYS A 127 0.13 -1.39 -6.17
CA LYS A 127 0.46 -2.81 -6.00
C LYS A 127 1.84 -2.92 -5.36
N ILE A 128 1.89 -3.59 -4.22
CA ILE A 128 3.08 -3.78 -3.40
C ILE A 128 3.43 -5.25 -3.43
N SER A 129 4.58 -5.58 -4.00
CA SER A 129 5.12 -6.93 -4.00
C SER A 129 6.32 -7.01 -3.08
N GLN A 130 6.37 -8.00 -2.20
CA GLN A 130 7.54 -8.32 -1.37
C GLN A 130 7.72 -9.83 -1.32
N ARG A 131 8.84 -10.32 -1.86
CA ARG A 131 9.08 -11.77 -2.03
C ARG A 131 7.92 -12.40 -2.81
N ASN A 132 7.18 -13.34 -2.19
CA ASN A 132 6.07 -14.05 -2.84
C ASN A 132 4.68 -13.49 -2.47
N LYS A 133 4.63 -12.35 -1.78
CA LYS A 133 3.39 -11.73 -1.32
C LYS A 133 3.12 -10.46 -2.12
N VAL A 134 1.86 -10.25 -2.45
CA VAL A 134 1.38 -9.10 -3.24
C VAL A 134 0.15 -8.52 -2.55
N LYS A 135 0.11 -7.21 -2.38
CA LYS A 135 -1.07 -6.45 -1.96
C LYS A 135 -1.42 -5.43 -3.03
N THR A 136 -2.70 -5.22 -3.24
CA THR A 136 -3.21 -4.13 -4.06
C THR A 136 -4.04 -3.21 -3.18
N ILE A 137 -3.69 -1.93 -3.15
CA ILE A 137 -4.34 -0.88 -2.37
C ILE A 137 -4.99 0.08 -3.35
N LYS A 138 -6.27 0.39 -3.17
CA LYS A 138 -6.92 1.46 -3.94
C LYS A 138 -6.46 2.81 -3.40
N VAL A 139 -6.02 3.68 -4.28
CA VAL A 139 -5.46 4.98 -3.92
C VAL A 139 -6.10 6.10 -4.73
N ASN A 140 -6.19 7.27 -4.10
CA ASN A 140 -6.42 8.54 -4.76
C ASN A 140 -5.15 9.37 -4.64
N GLY A 141 -4.85 10.18 -5.63
CA GLY A 141 -3.66 11.01 -5.61
C GLY A 141 -3.83 12.37 -6.24
N ILE A 142 -2.86 13.22 -5.96
CA ILE A 142 -2.71 14.53 -6.55
C ILE A 142 -1.26 14.72 -6.96
N ASN A 143 -1.06 15.18 -8.20
CA ASN A 143 0.26 15.55 -8.69
C ASN A 143 0.30 17.06 -8.88
N GLU A 144 1.38 17.68 -8.41
CA GLU A 144 1.77 19.00 -8.89
C GLU A 144 2.52 18.85 -10.23
N GLU A 145 1.80 18.84 -11.35
CA GLU A 145 2.42 18.78 -12.68
C GLU A 145 3.14 20.10 -12.96
N PHE A 146 4.47 20.17 -12.80
CA PHE A 146 5.28 21.16 -13.50
C PHE A 146 5.42 20.73 -14.96
N GLU A 147 5.21 21.66 -15.90
CA GLU A 147 5.43 21.42 -17.32
C GLU A 147 6.86 20.88 -17.52
N LEU A 148 6.96 19.59 -17.85
CA LEU A 148 8.15 18.95 -18.40
C LEU A 148 8.39 19.56 -19.79
N ASN A 149 8.80 20.83 -19.84
CA ASN A 149 9.25 21.53 -21.03
C ASN A 149 10.08 22.74 -20.60
N ARG A 150 11.34 22.50 -20.25
CA ARG A 150 12.46 23.33 -20.67
C ARG A 150 13.62 22.43 -21.04
#